data_AF-A0A949A3L6-F1
#
_entry.id   AF-A0A949A3L6-F1
#
_cell.length_a   1.000
_cell.length_b   1.000
_cell.length_c   1.000
_cell.angle_alpha   90.00
_cell.angle_beta   90.00
_cell.angle_gamma   90.00
#
_symmetry.space_group_name_H-M   'P 1'
#
loop_
_entity.id
_entity.type
_entity.pdbx_description
1 polymer ?
#
loop_
_entity_poly.entity_id
_entity_poly.type
_entity_poly.pdbx_seq_one_letter_code
_entity_poly.pdbx_strand_id
1 'polypeptide(L)' 'MQIGIVSTDGKNVNDHFGKAERFLIYEAGTAGVTKVTERKISCLSTGDKSHQFDAARFDLGAVK' A
#
# COMPACT_ATOMS: atom_id res chain seq x y z
N MET A 1 0.18 6.85 -16.46
CA MET A 1 -0.09 5.59 -15.73
C MET A 1 0.27 5.80 -14.26
N GLN A 2 -0.67 5.57 -13.34
CA GLN A 2 -0.40 5.62 -11.90
C GLN A 2 0.17 4.30 -11.39
N ILE A 3 1.19 4.37 -10.55
CA ILE A 3 1.89 3.22 -9.99
C ILE A 3 1.96 3.39 -8.46
N GLY A 4 1.47 2.40 -7.72
CA GLY A 4 1.61 2.32 -6.26
C GLY A 4 2.73 1.35 -5.88
N ILE A 5 3.65 1.79 -5.02
CA ILE A 5 4.78 0.99 -4.54
C ILE A 5 4.77 0.95 -3.02
N VAL A 6 4.97 -0.24 -2.45
CA VAL A 6 5.19 -0.42 -1.00
C VAL A 6 6.68 -0.40 -0.68
N SER A 7 7.05 0.31 0.38
CA SER A 7 8.45 0.48 0.78
C SER A 7 8.53 0.98 2.23
N THR A 8 9.47 0.44 3.00
CA THR A 8 9.73 0.89 4.37
C THR A 8 10.71 2.07 4.43
N ASP A 9 11.51 2.30 3.38
CA ASP A 9 12.53 3.38 3.35
C ASP A 9 12.30 4.46 2.27
N GLY A 10 11.29 4.28 1.41
CA GLY A 10 10.95 5.24 0.37
C GLY A 10 11.82 5.13 -0.89
N LYS A 11 12.75 4.17 -0.93
CA LYS A 11 13.76 4.02 -1.98
C LYS A 11 13.76 2.62 -2.59
N ASN A 12 13.69 1.60 -1.74
CA ASN A 12 13.77 0.19 -2.13
C ASN A 12 12.40 -0.48 -2.05
N VAL A 13 12.15 -1.44 -2.94
CA VAL A 13 11.01 -2.35 -2.82
C VAL A 13 11.37 -3.44 -1.82
N ASN A 14 11.12 -3.16 -0.55
CA ASN A 14 11.57 -3.98 0.58
C ASN A 14 10.44 -4.30 1.58
N ASP A 15 9.19 -4.09 1.17
CA ASP A 15 8.02 -4.34 2.01
C ASP A 15 7.06 -5.34 1.37
N HIS A 16 6.28 -6.02 2.21
CA HIS A 16 5.26 -6.96 1.78
C HIS A 16 3.93 -6.25 1.61
N PHE A 17 3.35 -6.31 0.41
CA PHE A 17 2.11 -5.61 0.06
C PHE A 17 1.00 -5.79 1.10
N GLY A 18 0.73 -7.03 1.51
CA GLY A 18 -0.35 -7.33 2.47
C GLY A 18 -0.14 -6.79 3.90
N LYS A 19 1.05 -6.28 4.21
CA LYS A 19 1.39 -5.71 5.53
C LYS A 19 1.78 -4.23 5.47
N ALA A 20 1.68 -3.61 4.31
CA ALA A 20 2.16 -2.26 4.11
C ALA A 20 1.37 -1.25 4.95
N GLU A 21 2.08 -0.22 5.43
CA GLU A 21 1.49 0.91 6.15
C GLU A 21 1.46 2.18 5.28
N ARG A 22 2.01 2.10 4.06
CA ARG A 22 1.97 3.19 3.09
C ARG A 22 2.15 2.70 1.66
N PHE A 23 1.65 3.52 0.74
CA PHE A 23 1.95 3.46 -0.68
C PHE A 23 2.64 4.74 -1.13
N LEU A 24 3.75 4.60 -1.84
CA LEU A 24 4.35 5.64 -2.65
C LEU A 24 3.62 5.66 -4.00
N ILE A 25 3.08 6.80 -4.40
CA ILE A 25 2.34 6.95 -5.65
C ILE A 25 3.22 7.69 -6.66
N TYR A 26 3.38 7.09 -7.84
CA TYR A 26 4.11 7.65 -8.96
C TYR A 26 3.21 7.80 -10.18
N GLU A 27 3.54 8.78 -11.02
CA GLU A 27 2.99 8.93 -12.36
C GLU A 27 4.08 8.60 -13.36
N ALA A 28 3.82 7.65 -14.24
CA ALA A 28 4.68 7.29 -15.36
C ALA A 28 4.04 7.75 -16.68
N GLY A 29 4.80 8.54 -17.44
CA GLY A 29 4.41 9.05 -18.76
C GLY A 29 5.55 8.92 -19.76
N THR A 30 5.37 9.50 -20.94
CA THR A 30 6.36 9.45 -22.03
C THR A 30 7.68 10.14 -21.67
N ALA A 31 7.65 11.11 -20.76
CA ALA A 31 8.82 11.87 -20.31
C ALA A 31 9.56 11.21 -19.12
N GLY A 32 9.06 10.10 -18.58
CA GLY A 32 9.66 9.40 -17.45
C GLY A 32 8.71 9.20 -16.27
N VAL A 33 9.29 9.03 -15.08
CA VAL A 33 8.58 8.69 -13.84
C VAL A 33 8.77 9.79 -12.82
N THR A 34 7.67 10.26 -12.21
CA THR A 34 7.70 11.28 -11.16
C THR A 34 6.94 10.79 -9.93
N LYS A 35 7.53 10.97 -8.74
CA LYS A 35 6.84 10.70 -7.47
C LYS A 35 5.78 11.78 -7.25
N VAL A 36 4.53 11.36 -7.10
CA VAL A 36 3.39 12.25 -6.94
C VAL A 36 3.11 12.49 -5.47
N THR A 37 2.99 11.43 -4.67
CA THR A 37 2.60 11.55 -3.27
C THR A 37 2.91 10.28 -2.47
N GLU A 38 2.68 10.32 -1.16
CA GLU A 38 2.65 9.14 -0.28
C GLU A 38 1.28 9.07 0.39
N ARG A 39 0.68 7.88 0.40
CA ARG A 39 -0.58 7.60 1.10
C ARG A 39 -0.32 6.62 2.23
N LYS A 40 -0.51 7.07 3.47
CA LYS A 40 -0.52 6.17 4.62
C LYS A 40 -1.80 5.35 4.63
N ILE A 41 -1.69 4.09 4.99
CA ILE A 41 -2.81 3.15 5.12
C ILE A 41 -2.69 2.37 6.42
N SER A 42 -3.82 1.85 6.90
CA SER A 42 -3.81 0.93 8.04
C SER A 42 -3.60 -0.50 7.56
N CYS A 43 -2.63 -1.20 8.15
CA CYS A 43 -2.41 -2.62 7.88
C CYS A 43 -3.60 -3.44 8.41
N LEU A 44 -4.28 -4.15 7.51
CA LEU A 44 -5.39 -5.03 7.87
C LEU A 44 -4.95 -6.48 8.11
N SER A 45 -3.72 -6.85 7.75
CA SER A 45 -3.18 -8.17 8.05
C SER A 45 -3.08 -8.39 9.56
N THR A 46 -3.64 -9.50 10.02
CA THR A 46 -3.56 -9.94 11.43
C THR A 46 -2.22 -10.58 11.78
N GLY A 47 -1.49 -11.08 10.77
CA GLY A 47 -0.26 -11.86 10.96
C GLY A 47 -0.52 -13.33 11.32
N ASP A 48 -1.75 -13.71 11.61
CA ASP A 48 -2.16 -15.10 11.82
C ASP A 48 -2.59 -15.74 10.48
N LYS A 49 -1.97 -16.85 10.11
CA LYS A 49 -2.28 -17.55 8.84
C LYS A 49 -3.61 -18.33 8.91
N SER A 50 -4.11 -18.58 10.10
CA SER A 50 -5.32 -19.37 10.35
C SER A 50 -6.54 -18.51 10.63
N HIS A 51 -6.40 -17.18 10.69
CA HIS A 51 -7.54 -16.30 10.88
C HIS A 51 -8.50 -16.38 9.67
N GLN A 52 -9.80 -16.34 9.95
CA GLN A 52 -10.81 -16.18 8.90
C GLN A 52 -10.84 -14.74 8.40
N PHE A 53 -11.36 -14.54 7.19
CA PHE A 53 -11.57 -13.21 6.63
C PHE A 53 -12.48 -12.36 7.54
N ASP A 54 -12.01 -11.17 7.91
CA ASP A 54 -12.75 -10.20 8.72
C ASP A 54 -13.34 -9.12 7.82
N ALA A 55 -14.59 -9.31 7.42
CA ALA A 55 -15.32 -8.39 6.55
C ALA A 55 -15.50 -7.00 7.19
N ALA A 56 -15.79 -6.94 8.49
CA ALA A 56 -15.99 -5.68 9.19
C ALA A 56 -14.71 -4.84 9.21
N ARG A 57 -13.56 -5.48 9.46
CA ARG A 57 -12.25 -4.82 9.40
C ARG A 57 -11.88 -4.37 7.99
N PHE A 58 -12.26 -5.12 6.95
CA PHE A 58 -12.06 -4.72 5.57
C PHE A 58 -12.85 -3.46 5.21
N ASP A 59 -14.14 -3.43 5.56
CA ASP A 59 -15.02 -2.30 5.25
C ASP A 59 -14.63 -1.02 6.02
N LEU A 60 -14.09 -1.15 7.23
CA LEU A 60 -13.53 -0.03 8.00
C LEU A 60 -12.27 0.58 7.34
N GLY A 61 -11.46 -0.23 6.66
CA GLY A 61 -10.26 0.24 5.95
C GLY A 61 -10.55 0.89 4.60
N ALA A 62 -11.73 0.63 4.03
CA ALA A 62 -12.25 1.28 2.84
C ALA A 62 -12.87 2.65 3.18
N VAL A 63 -12.07 3.54 3.77
CA VAL A 63 -12.50 4.94 3.94
C VAL A 63 -12.61 5.56 2.53
N LYS A 64 -13.81 6.07 2.21
CA LYS A 64 -14.14 6.79 0.97
C LYS A 64 -13.19 7.93 0.66
#